data_AF-A0A350IT70-F1
#
_entry.id   AF-A0A350IT70-F1
#
_cell.length_a   1.000
_cell.length_b   1.000
_cell.length_c   1.000
_cell.angle_alpha   90.00
_cell.angle_beta   90.00
_cell.angle_gamma   90.00
#
_symmetry.space_group_name_H-M   'P 1'
#
loop_
_entity.id
_entity.type
_entity.pdbx_description
1 polymer ?
#
loop_
_entity_poly.entity_id
_entity_poly.type
_entity_poly.pdbx_seq_one_letter_code
_entity_poly.pdbx_strand_id
1 'polypeptide(L)'
;VSGFVLGSRIILEYIDNNPMFEFHRTSYVNDPFVIAQNDLMIAINSAIEVDLSGQVCADSIGARPYSGVGGQLDFVRGASRARGGRAIIALPS
;
A
#
# COMPACT_ATOMS: atom_id res chain seq x y z
N VAL A 1 -9.54 -5.16 -6.93
CA VAL A 1 -8.65 -6.25 -6.46
C VAL A 1 -8.02 -5.84 -5.13
N SER A 2 -8.09 -6.68 -4.10
CA SER A 2 -7.43 -6.43 -2.80
C SER A 2 -7.00 -7.75 -2.13
N GLY A 3 -6.12 -7.67 -1.13
CA GLY A 3 -5.76 -8.82 -0.29
C GLY A 3 -6.71 -9.03 0.89
N PHE A 4 -7.25 -7.94 1.44
CA PHE A 4 -8.21 -7.94 2.54
C PHE A 4 -9.02 -6.64 2.54
N VAL A 5 -10.02 -6.54 3.41
CA VAL A 5 -10.77 -5.31 3.65
C VAL A 5 -10.88 -5.07 5.15
N LEU A 6 -10.73 -3.80 5.54
CA LEU A 6 -10.99 -3.31 6.89
C LEU A 6 -11.86 -2.06 6.75
N GLY A 7 -12.92 -1.96 7.53
CA GLY A 7 -13.77 -0.78 7.53
C GLY A 7 -15.04 -0.97 8.34
N SER A 8 -15.98 -0.03 8.19
CA SER A 8 -17.28 -0.10 8.85
C SER A 8 -18.16 -1.20 8.25
N ARG A 9 -19.27 -1.51 8.93
CA ARG A 9 -20.26 -2.47 8.43
C ARG A 9 -20.79 -2.10 7.03
N ILE A 10 -20.89 -0.81 6.72
CA ILE A 10 -21.38 -0.31 5.43
C ILE A 10 -20.53 -0.85 4.27
N ILE A 11 -19.19 -0.82 4.39
CA ILE A 11 -18.33 -1.31 3.31
C ILE A 11 -18.36 -2.83 3.21
N LEU A 12 -18.48 -3.53 4.35
CA LEU A 12 -18.57 -4.99 4.36
C LEU A 12 -19.86 -5.47 3.68
N GLU A 13 -20.99 -4.83 3.95
CA GLU A 13 -22.27 -5.13 3.29
C GLU A 13 -22.28 -4.75 1.81
N TYR A 14 -21.58 -3.69 1.42
CA TYR A 14 -21.49 -3.28 0.00
C TYR A 14 -20.66 -4.25 -0.86
N ILE A 15 -19.65 -4.89 -0.26
CA ILE A 15 -18.75 -5.84 -0.93
C ILE A 15 -19.34 -7.25 -0.96
N ASP A 16 -20.22 -7.60 -0.02
CA ASP A 16 -20.79 -8.94 0.09
C ASP A 16 -21.48 -9.38 -1.22
N ASN A 17 -21.03 -10.52 -1.76
CA ASN A 17 -21.49 -11.10 -3.03
C ASN A 17 -21.49 -10.13 -4.24
N ASN A 18 -20.66 -9.09 -4.22
CA ASN A 18 -20.60 -8.09 -5.28
C ASN A 18 -19.47 -8.40 -6.28
N PRO A 19 -19.78 -8.74 -7.55
CA PRO A 19 -18.78 -9.17 -8.54
C PRO A 19 -17.83 -8.05 -8.98
N MET A 20 -18.07 -6.80 -8.59
CA MET A 20 -17.13 -5.70 -8.81
C MET A 20 -15.88 -5.79 -7.92
N PHE A 21 -15.92 -6.62 -6.87
CA PHE A 21 -14.82 -6.81 -5.94
C PHE A 21 -14.22 -8.21 -6.10
N GLU A 22 -12.90 -8.28 -6.02
CA GLU A 22 -12.16 -9.52 -6.11
C GLU A 22 -11.04 -9.52 -5.08
N PHE A 23 -10.93 -10.61 -4.32
CA PHE A 23 -9.92 -10.81 -3.30
C PHE A 23 -8.95 -11.89 -3.72
N HIS A 24 -7.67 -11.55 -3.72
CA HIS A 24 -6.57 -12.43 -4.10
C HIS A 24 -5.59 -12.61 -2.94
N ARG A 25 -4.75 -13.64 -3.01
CA ARG A 25 -3.66 -13.82 -2.05
C ARG A 25 -2.74 -12.59 -2.07
N THR A 26 -2.25 -12.17 -0.91
CA THR A 26 -1.30 -11.06 -0.78
C THR A 26 -0.08 -11.25 -1.67
N SER A 27 0.39 -12.49 -1.88
CA SER A 27 1.51 -12.79 -2.78
C SER A 27 1.29 -12.38 -4.23
N TYR A 28 0.03 -12.22 -4.67
CA TYR A 28 -0.31 -11.69 -5.99
C TYR A 28 -0.54 -10.18 -5.94
N VAL A 29 -1.37 -9.73 -4.99
CA VAL A 29 -1.76 -8.31 -4.87
C VAL A 29 -0.57 -7.40 -4.60
N ASN A 30 0.40 -7.89 -3.82
CA ASN A 30 1.60 -7.16 -3.44
C ASN A 30 2.80 -7.50 -4.33
N ASP A 31 2.65 -8.29 -5.41
CA ASP A 31 3.78 -8.51 -6.32
C ASP A 31 4.08 -7.20 -7.08
N PRO A 32 5.27 -6.59 -6.93
CA PRO A 32 5.61 -5.35 -7.62
C PRO A 32 5.52 -5.46 -9.15
N PHE A 33 5.73 -6.66 -9.72
CA PHE A 33 5.61 -6.89 -11.16
C PHE A 33 4.16 -6.97 -11.63
N VAL A 34 3.24 -7.44 -10.77
CA VAL A 34 1.80 -7.40 -11.04
C VAL A 34 1.28 -5.96 -10.89
N ILE A 35 1.69 -5.27 -9.82
CA ILE A 35 1.33 -3.87 -9.58
C ILE A 35 1.74 -2.99 -10.79
N ALA A 36 2.98 -3.16 -11.28
CA ALA A 36 3.53 -2.38 -12.37
C ALA A 36 2.83 -2.56 -13.74
N GLN A 37 1.98 -3.59 -13.89
CA GLN A 37 1.21 -3.79 -15.12
C GLN A 37 0.06 -2.78 -15.28
N ASN A 38 -0.28 -2.03 -14.23
CA ASN A 38 -1.33 -1.03 -14.25
C ASN A 38 -0.77 0.34 -14.66
N ASP A 39 -1.30 0.94 -15.72
CA ASP A 39 -0.96 2.32 -16.09
C ASP A 39 -1.39 3.31 -15.01
N LEU A 40 -0.61 4.38 -14.84
CA LEU A 40 -0.90 5.46 -13.90
C LEU A 40 -1.10 4.96 -12.46
N MET A 41 -0.45 3.86 -12.07
CA MET A 41 -0.54 3.30 -10.72
C MET A 41 -0.04 4.30 -9.67
N ILE A 42 -0.92 4.70 -8.75
CA ILE A 42 -0.60 5.61 -7.66
C ILE A 42 -0.57 4.83 -6.34
N ALA A 43 0.60 4.76 -5.71
CA ALA A 43 0.77 4.21 -4.38
C ALA A 43 0.84 5.34 -3.35
N ILE A 44 -0.06 5.34 -2.37
CA ILE A 44 -0.10 6.33 -1.29
C ILE A 44 0.09 5.60 0.02
N ASN A 45 1.11 5.97 0.79
CA ASN A 45 1.40 5.39 2.10
C ASN A 45 1.75 6.48 3.12
N SER A 46 1.62 6.14 4.41
CA SER A 46 2.03 7.01 5.51
C SER A 46 3.41 6.64 6.03
N ALA A 47 4.05 7.56 6.73
CA ALA A 47 5.26 7.31 7.50
C ALA A 47 5.13 7.83 8.93
N ILE A 48 6.04 7.41 9.80
CA ILE A 48 6.23 7.96 11.15
C ILE A 48 7.25 9.11 11.07
N GLU A 49 8.37 8.88 10.39
CA GLU A 49 9.44 9.86 10.24
C GLU A 49 10.15 9.69 8.89
N VAL A 50 10.74 10.80 8.42
CA VAL A 50 11.57 10.85 7.23
C VAL A 50 12.83 11.66 7.57
N ASP A 51 14.01 11.12 7.26
CA ASP A 51 15.26 11.85 7.47
C ASP A 51 15.62 12.76 6.27
N LEU A 52 16.68 13.56 6.42
CA LEU A 52 17.12 14.49 5.37
C LEU A 52 17.66 13.80 4.10
N SER A 53 17.95 12.50 4.17
CA SER A 53 18.34 11.70 3.00
C SER A 53 17.14 11.06 2.28
N GLY A 54 15.94 11.17 2.86
CA GLY A 54 14.72 10.57 2.35
C GLY A 54 14.50 9.13 2.81
N GLN A 55 15.24 8.64 3.80
CA GLN A 55 14.92 7.35 4.42
C GLN A 55 13.61 7.48 5.18
N VAL A 56 12.71 6.52 4.95
CA VAL A 56 11.36 6.50 5.52
C VAL A 56 11.29 5.42 6.58
N CYS A 57 10.92 5.79 7.79
CA CYS A 57 10.57 4.84 8.85
C CYS A 57 9.04 4.89 9.09
N ALA A 58 8.40 3.73 9.07
CA ALA A 58 6.94 3.59 9.19
C ALA A 58 6.49 2.48 10.15
N ASP A 59 7.44 1.68 10.65
CA ASP A 59 7.17 0.48 11.44
C ASP A 59 7.62 0.59 12.90
N SER A 60 8.44 1.58 13.25
CA SER A 60 9.02 1.74 14.57
C SER A 60 9.14 3.20 15.00
N ILE A 61 9.31 3.40 16.31
CA ILE A 61 9.66 4.69 16.92
C ILE A 61 10.97 4.47 17.68
N GLY A 62 12.09 4.88 17.09
CA GLY A 62 13.41 4.47 17.54
C GLY A 62 13.52 2.93 17.57
N ALA A 63 14.02 2.37 18.68
CA ALA A 63 14.14 0.92 18.82
C ALA A 63 12.81 0.20 19.17
N ARG A 64 11.70 0.92 19.33
CA ARG A 64 10.41 0.34 19.73
C ARG A 64 9.57 -0.01 18.50
N PRO A 65 9.22 -1.29 18.29
CA PRO A 65 8.27 -1.67 17.25
C PRO A 65 6.91 -1.00 17.48
N TYR A 66 6.32 -0.45 16.42
CA TYR A 66 5.00 0.18 16.43
C TYR A 66 4.02 -0.54 15.50
N SER A 67 4.49 -0.94 14.32
CA SER A 67 3.74 -1.75 13.35
C SER A 67 4.66 -2.80 12.71
N GLY A 68 4.63 -2.97 11.39
CA GLY A 68 5.53 -3.84 10.65
C GLY A 68 5.72 -3.35 9.21
N VAL A 69 6.72 -3.90 8.52
CA VAL A 69 7.11 -3.51 7.15
C VAL A 69 5.92 -3.51 6.17
N GLY A 70 5.02 -4.50 6.32
CA GLY A 70 3.81 -4.61 5.51
C GLY A 70 4.10 -4.68 4.00
N GLY A 71 3.20 -4.11 3.20
CA GLY A 71 3.31 -4.06 1.74
C GLY A 71 3.79 -2.73 1.16
N GLN A 72 4.15 -1.76 2.02
CA GLN A 72 4.45 -0.40 1.58
C GLN A 72 5.54 -0.37 0.51
N LEU A 73 6.64 -1.08 0.76
CA LEU A 73 7.77 -1.13 -0.18
C LEU A 73 7.39 -1.76 -1.52
N ASP A 74 6.50 -2.75 -1.52
CA ASP A 74 6.06 -3.43 -2.73
C ASP A 74 5.28 -2.49 -3.65
N PHE A 75 4.34 -1.73 -3.07
CA PHE A 75 3.56 -0.74 -3.81
C PHE A 75 4.39 0.46 -4.26
N VAL A 76 5.35 0.92 -3.45
CA VAL A 76 6.33 1.93 -3.88
C VAL A 76 7.08 1.43 -5.11
N ARG A 77 7.61 0.20 -5.05
CA ARG A 77 8.37 -0.43 -6.14
C ARG A 77 7.54 -0.69 -7.39
N GLY A 78 6.28 -1.10 -7.24
CA GLY A 78 5.37 -1.38 -8.35
C GLY A 78 4.93 -0.09 -9.03
N ALA A 79 4.49 0.91 -8.26
CA ALA A 79 4.06 2.21 -8.79
C ALA A 79 5.20 2.97 -9.48
N SER A 80 6.42 2.94 -8.95
CA SER A 80 7.59 3.54 -9.62
C SER A 80 7.98 2.87 -10.94
N ARG A 81 7.56 1.61 -11.17
CA ARG A 81 7.79 0.87 -12.43
C ARG A 81 6.63 0.96 -13.41
N ALA A 82 5.44 1.31 -12.94
CA ALA A 82 4.26 1.48 -13.78
C ALA A 82 4.43 2.66 -14.75
N ARG A 83 3.86 2.54 -15.95
CA ARG A 83 3.86 3.63 -16.93
C ARG A 83 3.08 4.83 -16.38
N GLY A 84 3.79 5.92 -16.12
CA GLY A 84 3.22 7.14 -15.52
C GLY A 84 2.79 6.99 -14.05
N GLY A 85 3.22 5.92 -13.37
CA GLY A 85 2.90 5.70 -11.96
C GLY A 85 3.65 6.64 -11.01
N ARG A 86 3.14 6.74 -9.77
CA ARG A 86 3.71 7.59 -8.71
C ARG A 86 3.62 6.91 -7.35
N ALA A 87 4.70 7.00 -6.57
CA ALA A 87 4.70 6.62 -5.17
C ALA A 87 4.76 7.88 -4.30
N ILE A 88 3.84 7.99 -3.35
CA ILE A 88 3.66 9.15 -2.47
C ILE A 88 3.72 8.67 -1.03
N ILE A 89 4.62 9.27 -0.25
CA ILE A 89 4.69 9.13 1.20
C ILE A 89 4.18 10.42 1.81
N ALA A 90 3.15 10.34 2.66
CA ALA A 90 2.54 11.49 3.31
C ALA A 90 2.60 11.34 4.84
N LEU A 91 2.93 12.41 5.54
CA LEU A 91 2.97 12.47 7.00
C LEU A 91 2.76 13.91 7.47
N PRO A 92 2.24 14.14 8.70
CA PRO A 92 2.23 15.46 9.33
C PRO A 92 3.65 16.02 9.50
N SER A 93 3.79 17.35 9.43
CA SER A 93 5.05 18.07 9.70
C SER A 93 5.31 18.29 11.18
#